data_AF-A0A8K0K5F3-F1
#
_entry.id   AF-A0A8K0K5F3-F1
#
_cell.length_a   1.000
_cell.length_b   1.000
_cell.length_c   1.000
_cell.angle_alpha   90.00
_cell.angle_beta   90.00
_cell.angle_gamma   90.00
#
_symmetry.space_group_name_H-M   'P 1'
#
loop_
_entity.id
_entity.type
_entity.pdbx_description
1 polymer ?
#
loop_
_entity_poly.entity_id
_entity_poly.type
_entity_poly.pdbx_seq_one_letter_code
_entity_poly.pdbx_strand_id
1 'polypeptide(L)'
;MATVFSPDIVRYACSCGALKPIYRLYFCRHCLKIRCVYCVYHEVDAHYCSNCQENSAATDARLRKNRCPTCYDCPSCLSNVSTRLTPVTGPSPDNPNVTVARKAYYRQCGFCRWSSRDAGLPDQFVASRGWPETDSPETIRVNALIDHYKIVATLEEKERQERERKSYAPRRSYLNFSVWACHGMENDKFGLAAILARKRPGASPLTSLSSGVRVPSRDDQGSLGLMQTVLAPSEASEEVEELPPEIFEQAPDLNSSKSHY
;
A
#
# COMPACT_ATOMS: atom_id res chain seq x y z
N MET A 1 38.64 -12.83 -1.74
CA MET A 1 39.81 -13.10 -0.88
C MET A 1 39.47 -13.70 0.49
N ALA A 2 38.27 -13.50 1.05
CA ALA A 2 37.95 -14.05 2.37
C ALA A 2 37.96 -15.59 2.45
N THR A 3 37.64 -16.33 1.37
CA THR A 3 37.48 -17.79 1.41
C THR A 3 38.74 -18.59 1.10
N VAL A 4 39.79 -17.96 0.56
CA VAL A 4 40.98 -18.66 0.01
C VAL A 4 41.88 -19.22 1.13
N PHE A 5 41.93 -18.58 2.29
CA PHE A 5 42.85 -18.92 3.38
C PHE A 5 42.18 -19.65 4.56
N SER A 6 40.98 -20.25 4.37
CA SER A 6 40.24 -20.92 5.44
C SER A 6 40.16 -20.09 6.73
N PRO A 7 39.58 -18.87 6.67
CA PRO A 7 39.63 -17.91 7.78
C PRO A 7 38.82 -18.35 9.01
N ASP A 8 38.10 -19.48 8.92
CA ASP A 8 37.29 -20.06 9.99
C ASP A 8 38.10 -20.87 11.02
N ILE A 9 39.42 -21.00 10.85
CA ILE A 9 40.31 -21.72 11.79
C ILE A 9 40.40 -20.99 13.13
N VAL A 10 40.62 -19.66 13.11
CA VAL A 10 40.72 -18.84 14.32
C VAL A 10 39.41 -18.11 14.54
N ARG A 11 38.79 -18.33 15.72
CA ARG A 11 37.51 -17.72 16.09
C ARG A 11 37.66 -16.90 17.36
N TYR A 12 36.91 -15.82 17.43
CA TYR A 12 36.84 -14.91 18.55
C TYR A 12 35.46 -14.99 19.20
N ALA A 13 35.42 -14.83 20.52
CA ALA A 13 34.18 -14.81 21.28
C ALA A 13 33.54 -13.42 21.25
N CYS A 14 32.29 -13.36 20.79
CA CYS A 14 31.43 -12.20 21.00
C CYS A 14 30.98 -12.14 22.47
N SER A 15 30.55 -10.97 22.93
CA SER A 15 29.90 -10.77 24.23
C SER A 15 28.69 -11.67 24.52
N CYS A 16 28.05 -12.22 23.49
CA CYS A 16 26.92 -13.15 23.63
C CYS A 16 27.35 -14.63 23.68
N GLY A 17 28.66 -14.93 23.66
CA GLY A 17 29.20 -16.28 23.64
C GLY A 17 29.36 -16.90 22.24
N ALA A 18 28.85 -16.26 21.18
CA ALA A 18 29.02 -16.76 19.82
C ALA A 18 30.49 -16.67 19.36
N LEU A 19 31.03 -17.79 18.87
CA LEU A 19 32.37 -17.86 18.25
C LEU A 19 32.26 -17.59 16.74
N LYS A 20 32.91 -16.53 16.27
CA LYS A 20 32.95 -16.16 14.84
C LYS A 20 34.36 -15.74 14.43
N PRO A 21 34.75 -15.90 13.17
CA PRO A 21 36.03 -15.38 12.69
C PRO A 21 36.03 -13.85 12.71
N ILE A 22 37.22 -13.24 12.80
CA ILE A 22 37.37 -11.79 12.99
C ILE A 22 36.69 -10.95 11.91
N TYR A 23 36.67 -11.40 10.64
CA TYR A 23 36.06 -10.68 9.52
C TYR A 23 34.52 -10.65 9.54
N ARG A 24 33.88 -11.44 10.40
CA ARG A 24 32.41 -11.44 10.63
C ARG A 24 32.01 -10.73 11.92
N LEU A 25 32.96 -10.07 12.57
CA LEU A 25 32.75 -9.36 13.83
C LEU A 25 32.96 -7.86 13.62
N TYR A 26 32.23 -7.07 14.40
CA TYR A 26 32.31 -5.62 14.42
C TYR A 26 32.92 -5.16 15.75
N PHE A 27 33.80 -4.16 15.68
CA PHE A 27 34.34 -3.52 16.87
C PHE A 27 33.54 -2.27 17.21
N CYS A 28 32.92 -2.23 18.39
CA CYS A 28 32.21 -1.05 18.86
C CYS A 28 33.20 -0.05 19.48
N ARG A 29 33.40 1.10 18.83
CA ARG A 29 34.26 2.18 19.35
C ARG A 29 33.77 2.77 20.68
N HIS A 30 32.45 2.76 20.94
CA HIS A 30 31.88 3.38 22.14
C HIS A 30 32.06 2.53 23.40
N CYS A 31 31.89 1.21 23.30
CA CYS A 31 31.99 0.30 24.43
C CYS A 31 33.31 -0.49 24.49
N LEU A 32 34.16 -0.36 23.46
CA LEU A 32 35.41 -1.12 23.28
C LEU A 32 35.22 -2.64 23.34
N LYS A 33 34.08 -3.14 22.83
CA LYS A 33 33.70 -4.56 22.82
C LYS A 33 33.41 -5.03 21.40
N ILE A 34 33.78 -6.29 21.11
CA ILE A 34 33.51 -6.95 19.83
C ILE A 34 32.08 -7.51 19.84
N ARG A 35 31.34 -7.28 18.75
CA ARG A 35 29.95 -7.70 18.55
C ARG A 35 29.84 -8.51 17.27
N CYS A 36 29.04 -9.56 17.27
CA CYS A 36 28.73 -10.32 16.06
C CYS A 36 27.57 -9.69 15.28
N VAL A 37 27.36 -10.16 14.05
CA VAL A 37 26.24 -9.76 13.16
C VAL A 37 24.87 -9.85 13.84
N TYR A 38 24.69 -10.74 14.81
CA TYR A 38 23.42 -10.90 15.55
C TYR A 38 23.28 -9.98 16.77
N CYS A 39 24.39 -9.43 17.29
CA CYS A 39 24.35 -8.49 18.41
C CYS A 39 24.24 -7.04 17.97
N VAL A 40 24.27 -6.77 16.66
CA VAL A 40 24.08 -5.45 16.07
C VAL A 40 22.70 -5.38 15.43
N TYR A 41 22.15 -4.16 15.37
CA TYR A 41 20.91 -3.89 14.67
C TYR A 41 21.21 -3.67 13.18
N HIS A 42 20.32 -4.15 12.30
CA HIS A 42 20.44 -3.99 10.85
C HIS A 42 19.43 -2.95 10.38
N GLU A 43 19.91 -1.96 9.64
CA GLU A 43 19.09 -0.90 9.06
C GLU A 43 19.13 -1.00 7.54
N VAL A 44 18.05 -0.55 6.90
CA VAL A 44 17.96 -0.49 5.43
C VAL A 44 18.37 0.90 4.99
N ASP A 45 19.50 0.98 4.29
CA ASP A 45 20.06 2.24 3.80
C ASP A 45 19.57 2.60 2.38
N ALA A 46 19.62 1.64 1.46
CA ALA A 46 19.25 1.86 0.06
C ALA A 46 18.59 0.62 -0.58
N HIS A 47 17.76 0.87 -1.60
CA HIS A 47 17.17 -0.16 -2.45
C HIS A 47 17.79 -0.09 -3.83
N TYR A 48 18.34 -1.19 -4.34
CA TYR A 48 18.95 -1.20 -5.67
C TYR A 48 18.67 -2.49 -6.41
N CYS A 49 18.70 -2.43 -7.74
CA CYS A 49 18.59 -3.62 -8.58
C CYS A 49 19.96 -4.28 -8.78
N SER A 50 20.06 -5.59 -8.57
CA SER A 50 21.30 -6.35 -8.81
C SER A 50 21.70 -6.39 -10.30
N ASN A 51 20.73 -6.25 -11.20
CA ASN A 51 20.93 -6.37 -12.64
C ASN A 51 21.39 -5.06 -13.29
N CYS A 52 20.68 -3.94 -13.08
CA CYS A 52 21.04 -2.63 -13.64
C CYS A 52 21.82 -1.71 -12.70
N GLN A 53 21.99 -2.09 -11.43
CA GLN A 53 22.66 -1.29 -10.38
C GLN A 53 22.03 0.09 -10.15
N GLU A 54 20.78 0.28 -10.55
CA GLU A 54 20.05 1.51 -10.33
C GLU A 54 19.51 1.56 -8.89
N ASN A 55 19.76 2.68 -8.22
CA ASN A 55 19.27 2.95 -6.87
C ASN A 55 17.85 3.54 -6.95
N SER A 56 16.94 3.00 -6.16
CA SER A 56 15.54 3.43 -6.06
C SER A 56 15.29 4.08 -4.71
N ALA A 57 14.60 5.22 -4.73
CA ALA A 57 14.12 5.84 -3.50
C ALA A 57 13.14 4.90 -2.76
N ALA A 58 13.09 4.97 -1.43
CA ALA A 58 12.26 4.08 -0.62
C ALA A 58 10.75 4.20 -0.94
N THR A 59 10.27 5.38 -1.32
CA THR A 59 8.88 5.60 -1.77
C THR A 59 8.58 4.86 -3.07
N ASP A 60 9.50 4.94 -4.03
CA ASP A 60 9.36 4.32 -5.35
C ASP A 60 9.44 2.80 -5.25
N ALA A 61 10.36 2.30 -4.41
CA ALA A 61 10.45 0.88 -4.09
C ALA A 61 9.14 0.35 -3.51
N ARG A 62 8.55 1.05 -2.54
CA ARG A 62 7.24 0.67 -1.97
C ARG A 62 6.12 0.67 -3.01
N LEU A 63 6.04 1.71 -3.83
CA LEU A 63 5.02 1.82 -4.89
C LEU A 63 5.13 0.67 -5.90
N ARG A 64 6.36 0.28 -6.25
CA ARG A 64 6.66 -0.79 -7.22
C ARG A 64 6.82 -2.17 -6.59
N LYS A 65 6.35 -2.36 -5.35
CA LYS A 65 6.43 -3.65 -4.64
C LYS A 65 7.87 -4.23 -4.60
N ASN A 66 8.86 -3.36 -4.43
CA ASN A 66 10.29 -3.64 -4.43
C ASN A 66 10.83 -4.28 -5.73
N ARG A 67 10.26 -3.92 -6.89
CA ARG A 67 10.68 -4.41 -8.22
C ARG A 67 11.33 -3.32 -9.07
N CYS A 68 12.31 -3.73 -9.87
CA CYS A 68 12.89 -2.89 -10.91
C CYS A 68 11.90 -2.74 -12.07
N PRO A 69 11.70 -1.54 -12.65
CA PRO A 69 10.80 -1.34 -13.78
C PRO A 69 11.35 -1.89 -15.13
N THR A 70 12.66 -2.14 -15.20
CA THR A 70 13.38 -2.39 -16.46
C THR A 70 13.88 -3.82 -16.58
N CYS A 71 14.36 -4.39 -15.46
CA CYS A 71 14.93 -5.73 -15.41
C CYS A 71 13.85 -6.76 -15.07
N TYR A 72 13.93 -7.91 -15.74
CA TYR A 72 12.99 -9.01 -15.58
C TYR A 72 13.78 -10.30 -15.39
N ASP A 73 13.31 -11.16 -14.49
CA ASP A 73 13.91 -12.47 -14.27
C ASP A 73 13.13 -13.54 -15.04
N CYS A 74 13.84 -14.55 -15.53
CA CYS A 74 13.26 -15.61 -16.34
C CYS A 74 12.37 -16.50 -15.46
N PRO A 75 11.12 -16.78 -15.85
CA PRO A 75 10.24 -17.62 -15.05
C PRO A 75 10.76 -19.07 -14.93
N SER A 76 11.54 -19.55 -15.90
CA SER A 76 12.04 -20.94 -15.89
C SER A 76 13.34 -21.14 -15.10
N CYS A 77 14.20 -20.12 -14.97
CA CYS A 77 15.54 -20.30 -14.37
C CYS A 77 16.02 -19.15 -13.49
N LEU A 78 15.21 -18.11 -13.30
CA LEU A 78 15.51 -16.93 -12.48
C LEU A 78 16.74 -16.12 -12.90
N SER A 79 17.33 -16.42 -14.06
CA SER A 79 18.34 -15.57 -14.69
C SER A 79 17.70 -14.31 -15.26
N ASN A 80 18.42 -13.20 -15.20
CA ASN A 80 18.03 -11.95 -15.86
C ASN A 80 17.76 -12.16 -17.36
N VAL A 81 16.72 -11.51 -17.87
CA VAL A 81 16.24 -11.61 -19.24
C VAL A 81 16.61 -10.35 -20.02
N SER A 82 17.16 -10.54 -21.21
CA SER A 82 17.56 -9.45 -22.10
C SER A 82 16.47 -9.11 -23.12
N THR A 83 16.35 -7.84 -23.51
CA THR A 83 15.51 -7.47 -24.66
C THR A 83 16.28 -7.68 -25.96
N ARG A 84 15.65 -8.37 -26.89
CA ARG A 84 16.13 -8.65 -28.24
C ARG A 84 15.29 -7.86 -29.24
N LEU A 85 15.93 -7.43 -30.32
CA LEU A 85 15.31 -6.70 -31.41
C LEU A 85 15.14 -7.63 -32.62
N THR A 86 13.97 -7.61 -33.24
CA THR A 86 13.70 -8.23 -34.55
C THR A 86 13.14 -7.17 -35.49
N PRO A 87 13.66 -7.02 -36.72
CA PRO A 87 13.00 -6.20 -37.74
C PRO A 87 11.74 -6.94 -38.24
N VAL A 88 10.60 -6.28 -38.20
CA VAL A 88 9.32 -6.82 -38.69
C VAL A 88 8.79 -5.89 -39.76
N THR A 89 8.46 -6.45 -40.93
CA THR A 89 7.86 -5.69 -42.03
C THR A 89 6.35 -5.81 -41.95
N GLY A 90 5.64 -4.69 -41.95
CA GLY A 90 4.18 -4.67 -41.91
C GLY A 90 3.61 -3.44 -42.62
N PRO A 91 2.30 -3.41 -42.88
CA PRO A 91 1.64 -2.24 -43.46
C PRO A 91 1.85 -1.01 -42.58
N SER A 92 2.09 0.16 -43.20
CA SER A 92 2.23 1.44 -42.51
C SER A 92 0.92 1.78 -41.78
N PRO A 93 0.96 2.39 -40.58
CA PRO A 93 -0.27 2.78 -39.89
C PRO A 93 -1.00 3.88 -40.66
N ASP A 94 -0.26 4.67 -41.46
CA ASP A 94 -0.79 5.79 -42.23
C ASP A 94 -1.26 5.38 -43.64
N ASN A 95 -0.70 4.30 -44.21
CA ASN A 95 -1.00 3.84 -45.55
C ASN A 95 -0.88 2.31 -45.66
N PRO A 96 -2.00 1.56 -45.74
CA PRO A 96 -1.96 0.10 -45.76
C PRO A 96 -1.29 -0.49 -47.02
N ASN A 97 -1.14 0.30 -48.09
CA ASN A 97 -0.44 -0.09 -49.32
C ASN A 97 1.09 0.06 -49.25
N VAL A 98 1.64 0.67 -48.19
CA VAL A 98 3.08 0.86 -48.03
C VAL A 98 3.58 -0.04 -46.91
N THR A 99 4.46 -0.98 -47.25
CA THR A 99 5.14 -1.81 -46.26
C THR A 99 6.30 -1.05 -45.64
N VAL A 100 6.31 -0.92 -44.32
CA VAL A 100 7.38 -0.24 -43.57
C VAL A 100 8.02 -1.24 -42.62
N ALA A 101 9.36 -1.23 -42.57
CA ALA A 101 10.11 -2.00 -41.59
C ALA A 101 10.01 -1.31 -40.21
N ARG A 102 9.52 -2.05 -39.21
CA ARG A 102 9.44 -1.60 -37.81
C ARG A 102 10.32 -2.45 -36.93
N LYS A 103 10.72 -1.88 -35.79
CA LYS A 103 11.52 -2.54 -34.76
C LYS A 103 10.59 -3.18 -33.74
N ALA A 104 10.63 -4.51 -33.61
CA ALA A 104 9.88 -5.27 -32.62
C ALA A 104 10.82 -5.81 -31.53
N TYR A 105 10.42 -5.72 -30.28
CA TYR A 105 11.20 -6.06 -29.10
C TYR A 105 10.55 -7.23 -28.36
N TYR A 106 11.34 -8.26 -28.05
CA TYR A 106 10.92 -9.41 -27.25
C TYR A 106 11.94 -9.71 -26.16
N ARG A 107 11.55 -10.49 -25.16
CA ARG A 107 12.42 -10.84 -24.02
C ARG A 107 12.95 -12.26 -24.22
N GLN A 108 14.25 -12.45 -23.99
CA GLN A 108 14.89 -13.76 -24.11
C GLN A 108 15.95 -13.98 -23.03
N CYS A 109 15.88 -15.16 -22.41
CA CYS A 109 16.86 -15.63 -21.45
C CYS A 109 18.11 -16.17 -22.17
N GLY A 110 19.29 -15.70 -21.78
CA GLY A 110 20.56 -16.21 -22.30
C GLY A 110 20.92 -17.62 -21.81
N PHE A 111 20.37 -18.04 -20.67
CA PHE A 111 20.70 -19.30 -20.02
C PHE A 111 19.85 -20.48 -20.55
N CYS A 112 18.53 -20.44 -20.33
CA CYS A 112 17.63 -21.54 -20.70
C CYS A 112 16.95 -21.36 -22.07
N ARG A 113 17.24 -20.27 -22.77
CA ARG A 113 16.68 -19.90 -24.09
C ARG A 113 15.18 -19.62 -24.13
N TRP A 114 14.50 -19.60 -22.98
CA TRP A 114 13.11 -19.14 -22.85
C TRP A 114 12.93 -17.75 -23.48
N SER A 115 11.84 -17.58 -24.21
CA SER A 115 11.44 -16.32 -24.82
C SER A 115 10.02 -15.92 -24.44
N SER A 116 9.72 -14.62 -24.42
CA SER A 116 8.36 -14.12 -24.20
C SER A 116 7.37 -14.63 -25.25
N ARG A 117 7.87 -15.00 -26.45
CA ARG A 117 7.05 -15.60 -27.51
C ARG A 117 6.64 -17.04 -27.19
N ASP A 118 7.47 -17.78 -26.44
CA ASP A 118 7.16 -19.15 -26.00
C ASP A 118 5.94 -19.14 -25.07
N ALA A 119 5.76 -18.05 -24.30
CA ALA A 119 4.62 -17.79 -23.43
C ALA A 119 3.43 -17.11 -24.14
N GLY A 120 3.51 -16.88 -25.46
CA GLY A 120 2.45 -16.21 -26.22
C GLY A 120 2.33 -14.70 -25.96
N LEU A 121 3.31 -14.06 -25.32
CA LEU A 121 3.30 -12.61 -25.10
C LEU A 121 3.66 -11.86 -26.39
N PRO A 122 2.88 -10.82 -26.78
CA PRO A 122 3.12 -10.09 -28.01
C PRO A 122 4.40 -9.24 -27.94
N ASP A 123 5.12 -9.17 -29.06
CA ASP A 123 6.26 -8.28 -29.23
C ASP A 123 5.85 -6.81 -29.04
N GLN A 124 6.72 -6.04 -28.39
CA GLN A 124 6.51 -4.61 -28.17
C GLN A 124 7.18 -3.79 -29.26
N PHE A 125 6.57 -2.69 -29.69
CA PHE A 125 7.18 -1.79 -30.69
C PHE A 125 7.95 -0.60 -30.07
N VAL A 126 7.93 -0.50 -28.73
CA VAL A 126 8.67 0.50 -27.96
C VAL A 126 9.68 -0.22 -27.06
N ALA A 127 10.93 0.27 -27.05
CA ALA A 127 12.03 -0.42 -26.37
C ALA A 127 11.95 -0.40 -24.82
N SER A 128 11.25 0.58 -24.23
CA SER A 128 11.53 1.03 -22.86
C SER A 128 10.31 1.23 -21.95
N ARG A 129 9.08 0.89 -22.35
CA ARG A 129 7.92 0.97 -21.43
C ARG A 129 7.34 -0.39 -21.15
N GLY A 130 7.07 -0.59 -19.86
CA GLY A 130 6.82 -1.84 -19.15
C GLY A 130 6.13 -2.90 -19.98
N TRP A 131 6.72 -4.10 -19.95
CA TRP A 131 5.98 -5.29 -20.36
C TRP A 131 4.69 -5.32 -19.54
N PRO A 132 3.53 -5.51 -20.18
CA PRO A 132 2.26 -5.47 -19.49
C PRO A 132 2.25 -6.52 -18.38
N GLU A 133 1.98 -6.09 -17.16
CA GLU A 133 1.73 -6.99 -16.03
C GLU A 133 0.23 -7.19 -15.93
N THR A 134 -0.20 -8.45 -15.80
CA THR A 134 -1.60 -8.78 -15.58
C THR A 134 -1.98 -8.42 -14.15
N ASP A 135 -2.99 -7.57 -13.98
CA ASP A 135 -3.55 -7.29 -12.66
C ASP A 135 -4.30 -8.51 -12.13
N SER A 136 -4.24 -8.74 -10.81
CA SER A 136 -5.01 -9.82 -10.20
C SER A 136 -6.52 -9.56 -10.36
N PRO A 137 -7.33 -10.56 -10.78
CA PRO A 137 -8.78 -10.37 -10.95
C PRO A 137 -9.46 -9.95 -9.65
N GLU A 138 -8.96 -10.43 -8.51
CA GLU A 138 -9.52 -10.16 -7.17
C GLU A 138 -9.12 -8.81 -6.57
N THR A 139 -8.35 -7.97 -7.28
CA THR A 139 -7.87 -6.67 -6.75
C THR A 139 -9.04 -5.78 -6.31
N ILE A 140 -10.12 -5.77 -7.09
CA ILE A 140 -11.31 -4.97 -6.81
C ILE A 140 -11.97 -5.44 -5.51
N ARG A 141 -12.14 -6.76 -5.34
CA ARG A 141 -12.76 -7.37 -4.16
C ARG A 141 -11.93 -7.10 -2.90
N VAL A 142 -10.60 -7.24 -2.99
CA VAL A 142 -9.69 -6.97 -1.88
C VAL A 142 -9.80 -5.51 -1.43
N ASN A 143 -9.80 -4.56 -2.36
CA ASN A 143 -9.96 -3.14 -2.03
C ASN A 143 -11.32 -2.86 -1.37
N ALA A 144 -12.39 -3.47 -1.87
CA ALA A 144 -13.72 -3.33 -1.29
C ALA A 144 -13.80 -3.88 0.15
N LEU A 145 -13.15 -5.01 0.42
CA LEU A 145 -13.03 -5.58 1.77
C LEU A 145 -12.22 -4.66 2.69
N ILE A 146 -11.08 -4.14 2.21
CA ILE A 146 -10.25 -3.20 2.96
C ILE A 146 -11.08 -1.98 3.37
N ASP A 147 -11.86 -1.41 2.45
CA ASP A 147 -12.68 -0.23 2.73
C ASP A 147 -13.84 -0.54 3.68
N HIS A 148 -14.49 -1.71 3.53
CA HIS A 148 -15.50 -2.18 4.48
C HIS A 148 -14.93 -2.29 5.91
N TYR A 149 -13.78 -2.92 6.10
CA TYR A 149 -13.19 -3.09 7.42
C TYR A 149 -12.62 -1.78 8.00
N LYS A 150 -12.18 -0.82 7.17
CA LYS A 150 -11.88 0.54 7.65
C LYS A 150 -13.12 1.19 8.25
N ILE A 151 -14.28 1.07 7.60
CA ILE A 151 -15.54 1.63 8.10
C ILE A 151 -15.90 0.97 9.44
N VAL A 152 -15.89 -0.37 9.50
CA VAL A 152 -16.17 -1.12 10.74
C VAL A 152 -15.25 -0.65 11.88
N ALA A 153 -13.95 -0.55 11.65
CA ALA A 153 -13.00 -0.08 12.65
C ALA A 153 -13.33 1.36 13.13
N THR A 154 -13.74 2.26 12.23
CA THR A 154 -14.15 3.62 12.64
C THR A 154 -15.46 3.66 13.43
N LEU A 155 -16.37 2.73 13.16
CA LEU A 155 -17.62 2.61 13.92
C LEU A 155 -17.36 2.06 15.32
N GLU A 156 -16.55 1.00 15.43
CA GLU A 156 -16.12 0.45 16.72
C GLU A 156 -15.38 1.50 17.57
N GLU A 157 -14.54 2.32 16.94
CA GLU A 157 -13.85 3.45 17.58
C GLU A 157 -14.85 4.49 18.12
N LYS A 158 -15.86 4.88 17.32
CA LYS A 158 -16.92 5.81 17.74
C LYS A 158 -17.73 5.22 18.89
N GLU A 159 -18.14 3.96 18.80
CA GLU A 159 -18.86 3.27 19.88
C GLU A 159 -18.03 3.21 21.16
N ARG A 160 -16.72 2.94 21.06
CA ARG A 160 -15.81 2.94 22.21
C ARG A 160 -15.74 4.32 22.84
N GLN A 161 -15.57 5.38 22.04
CA GLN A 161 -15.58 6.76 22.52
C GLN A 161 -16.91 7.14 23.17
N GLU A 162 -18.05 6.65 22.65
CA GLU A 162 -19.34 6.87 23.30
C GLU A 162 -19.47 6.13 24.62
N ARG A 163 -18.99 4.88 24.71
CA ARG A 163 -18.97 4.11 25.95
C ARG A 163 -18.06 4.77 27.00
N GLU A 164 -16.89 5.24 26.59
CA GLU A 164 -15.99 6.03 27.44
C GLU A 164 -16.66 7.33 27.88
N ARG A 165 -17.24 8.11 26.95
CA ARG A 165 -18.00 9.33 27.29
C ARG A 165 -19.11 9.05 28.29
N LYS A 166 -19.88 7.98 28.10
CA LYS A 166 -20.95 7.53 29.01
C LYS A 166 -20.39 7.02 30.34
N SER A 167 -19.21 6.40 30.37
CA SER A 167 -18.52 5.96 31.59
C SER A 167 -18.01 7.15 32.42
N TYR A 168 -17.51 8.19 31.76
CA TYR A 168 -17.14 9.46 32.41
C TYR A 168 -18.37 10.32 32.81
N ALA A 169 -19.56 10.02 32.27
CA ALA A 169 -20.75 10.86 32.44
C ALA A 169 -21.59 10.66 33.73
N PRO A 170 -21.30 9.73 34.66
CA PRO A 170 -21.86 9.86 36.01
C PRO A 170 -20.85 9.58 37.13
N ARG A 171 -20.10 10.61 37.51
CA ARG A 171 -19.63 10.86 38.90
C ARG A 171 -19.87 12.31 39.36
N ARG A 172 -20.85 12.99 38.78
CA ARG A 172 -21.39 14.27 39.28
C ARG A 172 -22.89 14.15 39.46
N SER A 173 -23.28 13.45 40.52
CA SER A 173 -24.63 13.55 41.05
C SER A 173 -24.85 14.99 41.52
N TYR A 174 -25.99 15.56 41.14
CA TYR A 174 -26.63 16.79 41.67
C TYR A 174 -26.43 18.14 41.00
N LEU A 175 -25.75 18.31 39.86
CA LEU A 175 -25.75 19.61 39.16
C LEU A 175 -25.64 19.46 37.64
N ASN A 176 -26.69 19.05 36.94
CA ASN A 176 -26.72 19.05 35.46
C ASN A 176 -28.12 19.35 34.90
N PHE A 177 -28.71 20.48 35.30
CA PHE A 177 -29.80 21.10 34.52
C PHE A 177 -29.32 22.28 33.66
N SER A 178 -28.12 22.82 33.89
CA SER A 178 -27.69 24.09 33.28
C SER A 178 -26.56 24.01 32.24
N VAL A 179 -25.93 22.84 32.02
CA VAL A 179 -24.80 22.74 31.07
C VAL A 179 -25.22 22.21 29.69
N TRP A 180 -26.40 21.59 29.56
CA TRP A 180 -26.94 21.16 28.25
C TRP A 180 -27.47 22.33 27.40
N ALA A 181 -27.44 23.56 27.92
CA ALA A 181 -27.88 24.77 27.22
C ALA A 181 -26.80 25.43 26.35
N CYS A 182 -25.54 24.95 26.37
CA CYS A 182 -24.44 25.61 25.65
C CYS A 182 -24.24 25.15 24.19
N HIS A 183 -25.06 24.23 23.67
CA HIS A 183 -25.13 23.98 22.22
C HIS A 183 -26.58 24.08 21.75
N GLY A 184 -27.06 25.33 21.66
CA GLY A 184 -28.08 25.79 20.73
C GLY A 184 -29.42 25.04 20.70
N MET A 185 -30.38 25.47 21.52
CA MET A 185 -31.79 25.51 21.11
C MET A 185 -32.55 26.54 21.95
N GLU A 186 -33.25 27.44 21.27
CA GLU A 186 -34.15 28.45 21.83
C GLU A 186 -35.12 27.84 22.85
N ASN A 187 -35.26 28.51 23.99
CA ASN A 187 -36.55 28.56 24.68
C ASN A 187 -36.61 29.76 25.62
N ASP A 188 -37.22 30.83 25.10
CA ASP A 188 -37.93 31.84 25.87
C ASP A 188 -38.96 31.17 26.78
N LYS A 189 -38.55 30.86 28.01
CA LYS A 189 -39.45 30.67 29.15
C LYS A 189 -38.64 31.04 30.40
N PHE A 190 -39.22 31.90 31.25
CA PHE A 190 -38.69 32.35 32.56
C PHE A 190 -37.72 33.54 32.54
N GLY A 191 -38.22 34.70 32.07
CA GLY A 191 -38.52 35.86 32.94
C GLY A 191 -37.48 36.43 33.91
N LEU A 192 -36.18 36.12 33.81
CA LEU A 192 -35.16 36.62 34.75
C LEU A 192 -34.28 37.78 34.22
N ALA A 193 -34.46 38.20 32.97
CA ALA A 193 -33.72 39.35 32.41
C ALA A 193 -34.31 40.72 32.81
N ALA A 194 -35.53 40.76 33.35
CA ALA A 194 -36.25 42.01 33.64
C ALA A 194 -35.87 42.66 35.00
N ILE A 195 -35.15 41.97 35.89
CA ILE A 195 -34.85 42.46 37.25
C ILE A 195 -33.49 43.18 37.36
N LEU A 196 -32.61 43.03 36.36
CA LEU A 196 -31.30 43.72 36.32
C LEU A 196 -31.33 45.07 35.57
N ALA A 197 -32.50 45.49 35.06
CA ALA A 197 -32.67 46.74 34.31
C ALA A 197 -33.10 47.94 35.20
N ARG A 198 -32.57 48.07 36.42
CA ARG A 198 -32.74 49.29 37.23
C ARG A 198 -31.42 49.75 37.84
N LYS A 199 -31.06 51.00 37.54
CA LYS A 199 -29.87 51.79 37.92
C LYS A 199 -28.61 51.58 37.06
N ARG A 200 -28.45 52.42 36.03
CA ARG A 200 -27.58 53.61 36.08
C ARG A 200 -27.84 54.55 34.88
N PRO A 201 -27.89 55.88 35.09
CA PRO A 201 -28.12 56.88 34.05
C PRO A 201 -26.81 57.35 33.42
N GLY A 202 -26.83 57.68 32.13
CA GLY A 202 -25.83 58.52 31.48
C GLY A 202 -24.91 57.80 30.48
N ALA A 203 -25.26 57.92 29.19
CA ALA A 203 -24.40 58.20 28.03
C ALA A 203 -24.96 57.54 26.75
N SER A 204 -25.35 58.37 25.78
CA SER A 204 -25.61 58.00 24.38
C SER A 204 -24.37 58.39 23.54
N PRO A 205 -24.38 58.18 22.21
CA PRO A 205 -24.16 56.92 21.51
C PRO A 205 -22.91 57.02 20.62
N LEU A 206 -22.25 55.91 20.27
CA LEU A 206 -21.36 55.91 19.11
C LEU A 206 -21.64 54.75 18.16
N THR A 207 -21.92 55.18 16.95
CA THR A 207 -22.15 54.51 15.68
C THR A 207 -20.97 53.64 15.24
N SER A 208 -21.28 52.47 14.66
CA SER A 208 -20.74 52.02 13.35
C SER A 208 -21.32 50.63 13.05
N LEU A 209 -22.27 50.57 12.13
CA LEU A 209 -22.10 50.31 10.70
C LEU A 209 -22.27 48.81 10.40
N SER A 210 -23.47 48.52 9.92
CA SER A 210 -23.85 47.31 9.20
C SER A 210 -22.90 47.02 8.03
N SER A 211 -22.47 45.78 7.90
CA SER A 211 -22.31 45.10 6.61
C SER A 211 -22.32 43.59 6.87
N GLY A 212 -23.28 42.93 6.25
CA GLY A 212 -23.66 41.56 6.53
C GLY A 212 -22.70 40.56 5.92
N VAL A 213 -22.37 39.53 6.72
CA VAL A 213 -21.96 38.23 6.23
C VAL A 213 -22.81 37.23 7.00
N ARG A 214 -23.82 36.69 6.30
CA ARG A 214 -24.67 35.61 6.78
C ARG A 214 -23.79 34.35 6.86
N VAL A 215 -23.41 33.97 8.06
CA VAL A 215 -22.78 32.67 8.34
C VAL A 215 -23.87 31.60 8.15
N PRO A 216 -23.69 30.60 7.27
CA PRO A 216 -24.68 29.54 7.12
C PRO A 216 -24.75 28.72 8.42
N SER A 217 -25.96 28.60 8.94
CA SER A 217 -26.30 27.76 10.08
C SER A 217 -25.92 26.32 9.85
N ARG A 218 -25.60 25.67 10.96
CA ARG A 218 -24.93 24.38 11.09
C ARG A 218 -25.93 23.23 11.16
N ASP A 219 -26.97 23.31 10.32
CA ASP A 219 -28.11 22.40 10.31
C ASP A 219 -28.53 22.12 8.85
N ASP A 220 -27.62 21.56 8.04
CA ASP A 220 -27.96 20.98 6.73
C ASP A 220 -26.83 20.09 6.18
N GLN A 221 -26.09 19.41 7.07
CA GLN A 221 -25.29 18.26 6.66
C GLN A 221 -26.07 17.01 6.96
N GLY A 222 -26.90 16.66 5.99
CA GLY A 222 -27.23 15.29 5.61
C GLY A 222 -27.36 14.31 6.76
N SER A 223 -28.60 13.96 7.03
CA SER A 223 -29.03 12.58 7.15
C SER A 223 -28.54 11.71 5.96
N LEU A 224 -27.23 11.64 5.74
CA LEU A 224 -26.59 10.48 5.15
C LEU A 224 -26.59 9.45 6.26
N GLY A 225 -27.76 8.83 6.44
CA GLY A 225 -27.84 7.56 7.13
C GLY A 225 -26.69 6.70 6.62
N LEU A 226 -25.92 6.17 7.56
CA LEU A 226 -24.89 5.18 7.33
C LEU A 226 -25.53 4.07 6.49
N MET A 227 -25.42 4.20 5.18
CA MET A 227 -25.70 3.15 4.23
C MET A 227 -24.56 2.18 4.49
N GLN A 228 -24.81 1.29 5.44
CA GLN A 228 -24.09 0.06 5.68
C GLN A 228 -23.69 -0.45 4.30
N THR A 229 -22.42 -0.31 3.92
CA THR A 229 -21.90 -0.95 2.73
C THR A 229 -21.87 -2.42 3.09
N VAL A 230 -23.02 -3.10 3.00
CA VAL A 230 -23.14 -4.54 3.19
C VAL A 230 -22.39 -5.14 2.00
N LEU A 231 -21.09 -5.36 2.19
CA LEU A 231 -20.34 -6.14 1.23
C LEU A 231 -20.91 -7.55 1.32
N ALA A 232 -21.49 -8.06 0.24
CA ALA A 232 -22.05 -9.40 0.23
C ALA A 232 -20.92 -10.40 0.55
N PRO A 233 -21.12 -11.31 1.53
CA PRO A 233 -20.14 -12.35 1.80
C PRO A 233 -19.94 -13.21 0.55
N SER A 234 -18.78 -13.86 0.44
CA SER A 234 -18.57 -14.87 -0.60
C SER A 234 -19.59 -15.98 -0.44
N GLU A 235 -20.26 -16.33 -1.52
CA GLU A 235 -21.13 -17.49 -1.59
C GLU A 235 -20.28 -18.76 -1.61
N ALA A 236 -20.61 -19.71 -0.74
CA ALA A 236 -19.96 -21.02 -0.74
C ALA A 236 -20.66 -21.89 -1.78
N SER A 237 -19.91 -22.42 -2.75
CA SER A 237 -20.44 -23.40 -3.67
C SER A 237 -20.49 -24.79 -3.00
N GLU A 238 -21.63 -25.48 -3.12
CA GLU A 238 -21.79 -26.85 -2.60
C GLU A 238 -20.98 -27.86 -3.44
N GLU A 239 -20.85 -27.57 -4.73
CA GLU A 239 -20.10 -28.36 -5.69
C GLU A 239 -18.97 -27.50 -6.26
N VAL A 240 -17.79 -28.10 -6.40
CA VAL A 240 -16.59 -27.46 -6.97
C VAL A 240 -16.31 -28.16 -8.29
N GLU A 241 -15.83 -27.40 -9.28
CA GLU A 241 -15.47 -27.92 -10.60
C GLU A 241 -14.56 -29.15 -10.46
N GLU A 242 -15.06 -30.30 -10.92
CA GLU A 242 -14.33 -31.55 -10.87
C GLU A 242 -13.11 -31.50 -11.80
N LEU A 243 -12.09 -32.30 -11.46
CA LEU A 243 -10.86 -32.32 -12.23
C LEU A 243 -11.16 -32.81 -13.67
N PRO A 244 -10.73 -32.08 -14.72
CA PRO A 244 -10.99 -32.48 -16.09
C PRO A 244 -10.53 -33.92 -16.40
N PRO A 245 -11.35 -34.75 -17.08
CA PRO A 245 -11.06 -36.16 -17.32
C PRO A 245 -9.80 -36.38 -18.19
N GLU A 246 -9.45 -35.39 -19.01
CA GLU A 246 -8.27 -35.40 -19.89
C GLU A 246 -6.96 -35.60 -19.12
N ILE A 247 -6.90 -35.14 -17.87
CA ILE A 247 -5.69 -35.25 -17.02
C ILE A 247 -5.37 -36.70 -16.66
N PHE A 248 -6.38 -37.59 -16.59
CA PHE A 248 -6.18 -38.99 -16.23
C PHE A 248 -5.67 -39.84 -17.39
N GLU A 249 -5.97 -39.44 -18.63
CA GLU A 249 -5.67 -40.21 -19.84
C GLU A 249 -4.42 -39.72 -20.57
N GLN A 250 -4.03 -38.46 -20.38
CA GLN A 250 -2.90 -37.86 -21.09
C GLN A 250 -1.61 -37.94 -20.28
N ALA A 251 -0.52 -38.36 -20.95
CA ALA A 251 0.81 -38.31 -20.35
C ALA A 251 1.23 -36.84 -20.12
N PRO A 252 1.68 -36.47 -18.91
CA PRO A 252 2.03 -35.09 -18.61
C PRO A 252 3.33 -34.68 -19.32
N ASP A 253 3.30 -33.57 -20.07
CA ASP A 253 4.52 -32.95 -20.58
C ASP A 253 5.19 -32.12 -19.50
N LEU A 254 6.34 -32.59 -19.02
CA LEU A 254 7.14 -31.92 -18.00
C LEU A 254 7.76 -30.59 -18.49
N ASN A 255 7.79 -30.35 -19.80
CA ASN A 255 8.33 -29.12 -20.41
C ASN A 255 7.28 -28.04 -20.67
N SER A 256 5.98 -28.35 -20.50
CA SER A 256 4.86 -27.42 -20.74
C SER A 256 4.91 -26.15 -19.88
N SER A 257 5.63 -26.17 -18.75
CA SER A 257 5.80 -25.00 -17.87
C SER A 257 6.54 -23.82 -18.53
N LYS A 258 7.17 -24.01 -19.69
CA LYS A 258 7.81 -22.93 -20.45
C LYS A 258 6.81 -22.03 -21.20
N SER A 259 5.60 -22.51 -21.48
CA SER A 259 4.62 -21.84 -22.35
C SER A 259 3.43 -21.21 -21.63
N HIS A 260 3.25 -21.47 -20.33
CA HIS A 260 2.10 -20.98 -19.57
C HIS A 260 2.54 -20.04 -18.45
N TYR A 261 2.77 -18.77 -18.78
CA TYR A 261 2.86 -17.65 -17.82
C TYR A 261 2.37 -16.36 -18.46
#